data_AF-A0A428SWK9-F1
#
_entry.id   AF-A0A428SWK9-F1
#
_cell.length_a   1.000
_cell.length_b   1.000
_cell.length_c   1.000
_cell.angle_alpha   90.00
_cell.angle_beta   90.00
_cell.angle_gamma   90.00
#
_symmetry.space_group_name_H-M   'P 1'
#
loop_
_entity.id
_entity.type
_entity.pdbx_description
1 polymer ?
#
loop_
_entity_poly.entity_id
_entity_poly.type
_entity_poly.pdbx_seq_one_letter_code
_entity_poly.pdbx_strand_id
1 'polypeptide(L)'
;MPGFADSFWSSDYAAGLGVLFSKLQQGVLENRQVLTIARLRAEAEETYSSRLSEITPSADKVTGGFTRDDGATVRKAFDGMRNEMQDAARNHHRIAQSIRDLVVNPFSRWCDAHEARIQDSQDELQVRIKAHDRQAEAVKKLRSVYFNKCRLVEDLEEENKLAFQDPENSPKQNQNIPEIKVQPHKEEAPPAQEEEEEILYEIGDDTYQPEQVKKILSQMLTSIKMGETKVPILGTYLNTSSGSDIVEYLQRSMGNISVAYAERIGQDLIANGFLRLIGNVGNNFANSSKLFLSVATQGLPIGGCSREEVYQPYFLPGLDWL
;
A
#
# COMPACT_ATOMS: atom_id res chain seq x y z
N MET A 1 16.68 -25.08 3.01
CA MET A 1 15.45 -24.34 2.71
C MET A 1 15.05 -23.56 3.95
N PRO A 2 14.58 -22.31 3.83
CA PRO A 2 14.09 -21.55 4.98
C PRO A 2 12.90 -22.26 5.62
N GLY A 3 12.83 -22.22 6.95
CA GLY A 3 11.71 -22.78 7.71
C GLY A 3 10.51 -21.84 7.70
N PHE A 4 9.37 -22.30 8.24
CA PHE A 4 8.18 -21.47 8.39
C PHE A 4 8.46 -20.18 9.17
N ALA A 5 9.26 -20.26 10.24
CA ALA A 5 9.65 -19.12 11.07
C ALA A 5 10.47 -18.07 10.33
N ASP A 6 11.11 -18.43 9.21
CA ASP A 6 12.00 -17.52 8.45
C ASP A 6 11.32 -16.95 7.19
N SER A 7 10.13 -17.44 6.84
CA SER A 7 9.54 -17.23 5.51
C SER A 7 8.63 -15.99 5.38
N PHE A 8 8.27 -15.35 6.49
CA PHE A 8 7.25 -14.28 6.52
C PHE A 8 7.76 -12.96 7.11
N TRP A 9 9.08 -12.78 7.21
CA TRP A 9 9.64 -11.49 7.58
C TRP A 9 9.58 -10.53 6.38
N SER A 10 9.03 -9.34 6.59
CA SER A 10 9.02 -8.23 5.63
C SER A 10 9.51 -6.94 6.29
N SER A 11 9.90 -5.93 5.51
CA SER A 11 10.36 -4.64 6.05
C SER A 11 9.29 -3.92 6.87
N ASP A 12 8.02 -4.08 6.49
CA ASP A 12 6.85 -3.48 7.15
C ASP A 12 6.14 -4.42 8.14
N TYR A 13 6.61 -5.67 8.31
CA TYR A 13 6.03 -6.81 9.07
C TYR A 13 4.56 -7.17 8.77
N ALA A 14 3.70 -6.20 8.46
CA ALA A 14 2.31 -6.34 8.11
C ALA A 14 2.11 -7.11 6.80
N ALA A 15 2.96 -6.89 5.78
CA ALA A 15 2.83 -7.60 4.51
C ALA A 15 3.05 -9.12 4.68
N GLY A 16 4.12 -9.51 5.39
CA GLY A 16 4.42 -10.91 5.65
C GLY A 16 3.32 -11.63 6.44
N LEU A 17 2.81 -10.98 7.49
CA LEU A 17 1.67 -11.50 8.26
C LEU A 17 0.38 -11.53 7.45
N GLY A 18 0.16 -10.57 6.54
CA GLY A 18 -0.96 -10.57 5.61
C GLY A 18 -0.96 -11.81 4.70
N VAL A 19 0.19 -12.17 4.13
CA VAL A 19 0.32 -13.40 3.32
C VAL A 19 0.05 -14.65 4.16
N LEU A 20 0.63 -14.72 5.35
CA LEU A 20 0.46 -15.87 6.24
C LEU A 20 -1.02 -16.07 6.63
N PHE A 21 -1.66 -15.04 7.16
CA PHE A 21 -3.04 -15.14 7.63
C PHE A 21 -4.03 -15.28 6.48
N SER A 22 -3.75 -14.71 5.30
CA SER A 22 -4.54 -15.01 4.10
C SER A 22 -4.56 -16.50 3.79
N LYS A 23 -3.40 -17.17 3.86
CA LYS A 23 -3.31 -18.62 3.60
C LYS A 23 -3.94 -19.45 4.73
N LEU A 24 -3.80 -19.06 5.99
CA LEU A 24 -4.45 -19.73 7.12
C LEU A 24 -5.98 -19.62 7.05
N GLN A 25 -6.50 -18.43 6.74
CA GLN A 25 -7.94 -18.20 6.55
C GLN A 25 -8.47 -18.97 5.34
N GLN A 26 -7.71 -19.09 4.25
CA GLN A 26 -8.05 -19.99 3.16
C GLN A 26 -8.21 -21.43 3.66
N GLY A 27 -7.30 -21.91 4.53
CA GLY A 27 -7.40 -23.24 5.14
C GLY A 27 -8.68 -23.44 5.97
N VAL A 28 -9.16 -22.41 6.67
CA VAL A 28 -10.47 -22.44 7.35
C VAL A 28 -11.62 -22.68 6.36
N LEU A 29 -11.58 -22.02 5.21
CA LEU A 29 -12.58 -22.21 4.15
C LEU A 29 -12.50 -23.60 3.52
N GLU A 30 -11.28 -24.11 3.27
CA GLU A 30 -11.04 -25.47 2.77
C GLU A 30 -11.64 -26.52 3.74
N ASN A 31 -11.46 -26.34 5.06
CA ASN A 31 -12.07 -27.20 6.06
C ASN A 31 -13.61 -27.19 5.99
N ARG A 32 -14.23 -26.02 5.80
CA ARG A 32 -15.69 -25.90 5.62
C ARG A 32 -16.17 -26.62 4.36
N GLN A 33 -15.40 -26.61 3.28
CA GLN A 33 -15.73 -27.36 2.06
C GLN A 33 -15.73 -28.87 2.34
N VAL A 34 -14.70 -29.39 3.01
CA VAL A 34 -14.63 -30.80 3.42
C VAL A 34 -15.83 -31.19 4.31
N LEU A 35 -16.16 -30.34 5.28
CA LEU A 35 -17.33 -30.55 6.15
C LEU A 35 -18.64 -30.59 5.35
N THR A 36 -18.77 -29.71 4.35
CA THR A 36 -19.94 -29.65 3.46
C THR A 36 -20.08 -30.95 2.66
N ILE A 37 -18.99 -31.46 2.09
CA ILE A 37 -18.98 -32.74 1.37
C ILE A 37 -19.43 -33.87 2.28
N ALA A 38 -18.90 -33.95 3.50
CA ALA A 38 -19.26 -35.00 4.46
C ALA A 38 -20.75 -34.94 4.87
N ARG A 39 -21.28 -33.72 5.09
CA ARG A 39 -22.70 -33.50 5.39
C ARG A 39 -23.61 -33.94 4.25
N LEU A 40 -23.32 -33.49 3.02
CA LEU A 40 -24.09 -33.85 1.84
C LEU A 40 -24.03 -35.36 1.56
N ARG A 41 -22.89 -36.01 1.81
CA ARG A 41 -22.79 -37.47 1.71
C ARG A 41 -23.68 -38.16 2.73
N ALA A 42 -23.67 -37.74 4.00
CA ALA A 42 -24.53 -38.31 5.02
C ALA A 42 -26.03 -38.13 4.71
N GLU A 43 -26.42 -36.99 4.16
CA GLU A 43 -27.79 -36.71 3.72
C GLU A 43 -28.21 -37.59 2.52
N ALA A 44 -27.32 -37.78 1.55
CA ALA A 44 -27.57 -38.66 0.41
C ALA A 44 -27.78 -40.12 0.86
N GLU A 45 -26.94 -40.62 1.77
CA GLU A 45 -27.07 -41.98 2.34
C GLU A 45 -28.38 -42.13 3.13
N GLU A 46 -28.76 -41.12 3.91
CA GLU A 46 -30.03 -41.14 4.65
C GLU A 46 -31.23 -41.14 3.70
N THR A 47 -31.22 -40.29 2.67
CA THR A 47 -32.26 -40.27 1.65
C THR A 47 -32.37 -41.62 0.95
N TYR A 48 -31.23 -42.21 0.57
CA TYR A 48 -31.20 -43.53 -0.07
C TYR A 48 -31.77 -44.61 0.86
N SER A 49 -31.39 -44.62 2.14
CA SER A 49 -31.93 -45.54 3.13
C SER A 49 -33.44 -45.40 3.31
N SER A 50 -33.95 -44.17 3.35
CA SER A 50 -35.39 -43.88 3.44
C SER A 50 -36.12 -44.44 2.23
N ARG A 51 -35.60 -44.22 1.01
CA ARG A 51 -36.18 -44.74 -0.22
C ARG A 51 -36.21 -46.27 -0.26
N LEU A 52 -35.14 -46.93 0.18
CA LEU A 52 -35.11 -48.40 0.28
C LEU A 52 -36.15 -48.92 1.28
N SER A 53 -36.32 -48.24 2.42
CA SER A 53 -37.29 -48.63 3.45
C SER A 53 -38.75 -48.55 2.97
N GLU A 54 -39.05 -47.65 2.01
CA GLU A 54 -40.38 -47.47 1.42
C GLU A 54 -40.74 -48.57 0.40
N ILE A 55 -39.76 -49.30 -0.14
CA ILE A 55 -39.98 -50.32 -1.19
C ILE A 55 -40.87 -51.44 -0.69
N THR A 56 -40.56 -52.03 0.47
CA THR A 56 -41.33 -53.18 0.98
C THR A 56 -42.79 -52.82 1.29
N PRO A 57 -43.09 -51.74 2.06
CA PRO A 57 -44.46 -51.30 2.28
C PRO A 57 -45.21 -50.95 0.99
N SER A 58 -44.51 -50.44 -0.03
CA SER A 58 -45.12 -50.12 -1.32
C SER A 58 -45.44 -51.36 -2.15
N ALA A 59 -44.55 -52.35 -2.14
CA ALA A 59 -44.78 -53.64 -2.79
C ALA A 59 -45.93 -54.41 -2.12
N ASP A 60 -46.04 -54.34 -0.80
CA ASP A 60 -47.08 -55.04 -0.02
C ASP A 60 -48.50 -54.49 -0.27
N LYS A 61 -48.64 -53.30 -0.85
CA LYS A 61 -49.94 -52.75 -1.27
C LYS A 61 -50.53 -53.49 -2.48
N VAL A 62 -49.72 -54.25 -3.22
CA VAL A 62 -50.19 -55.00 -4.39
C VAL A 62 -50.97 -56.22 -3.92
N THR A 63 -52.30 -56.12 -3.95
CA THR A 63 -53.21 -57.19 -3.54
C THR A 63 -53.22 -58.34 -4.56
N GLY A 64 -53.22 -59.58 -4.07
CA GLY A 64 -53.37 -60.77 -4.91
C GLY A 64 -52.10 -61.27 -5.60
N GLY A 65 -50.92 -60.72 -5.25
CA GLY A 65 -49.61 -61.20 -5.72
C GLY A 65 -49.11 -62.43 -4.96
N PHE A 66 -47.81 -62.46 -4.63
CA PHE A 66 -47.12 -63.58 -3.96
C PHE A 66 -47.74 -64.05 -2.64
N THR A 67 -48.64 -63.28 -2.04
CA THR A 67 -49.44 -63.69 -0.86
C THR A 67 -50.46 -64.79 -1.17
N ARG A 68 -50.91 -64.92 -2.43
CA ARG A 68 -51.79 -66.00 -2.90
C ARG A 68 -51.04 -67.13 -3.59
N ASP A 69 -49.71 -67.05 -3.65
CA ASP A 69 -48.88 -68.09 -4.26
C ASP A 69 -48.66 -69.25 -3.28
N ASP A 70 -49.09 -70.44 -3.69
CA ASP A 70 -48.87 -71.72 -3.01
C ASP A 70 -47.48 -72.31 -3.33
N GLY A 71 -46.75 -71.73 -4.29
CA GLY A 71 -45.40 -72.12 -4.69
C GLY A 71 -44.33 -71.72 -3.66
N ALA A 72 -43.72 -72.71 -3.00
CA ALA A 72 -42.80 -72.46 -1.89
C ALA A 72 -41.47 -71.78 -2.28
N THR A 73 -40.91 -72.05 -3.47
CA THR A 73 -39.57 -71.55 -3.86
C THR A 73 -39.60 -70.11 -4.38
N VAL A 74 -40.55 -69.76 -5.24
CA VAL A 74 -40.66 -68.40 -5.79
C VAL A 74 -41.10 -67.40 -4.72
N ARG A 75 -42.06 -67.78 -3.87
CA ARG A 75 -42.46 -66.98 -2.71
C ARG A 75 -41.29 -66.72 -1.75
N LYS A 76 -40.49 -67.74 -1.44
CA LYS A 76 -39.28 -67.57 -0.60
C LYS A 76 -38.25 -66.65 -1.25
N ALA A 77 -38.06 -66.71 -2.57
CA ALA A 77 -37.18 -65.77 -3.27
C ALA A 77 -37.69 -64.33 -3.18
N PHE A 78 -39.01 -64.11 -3.32
CA PHE A 78 -39.63 -62.80 -3.13
C PHE A 78 -39.47 -62.27 -1.70
N ASP A 79 -39.70 -63.10 -0.67
CA ASP A 79 -39.45 -62.71 0.72
C ASP A 79 -37.95 -62.43 0.98
N GLY A 80 -37.06 -63.17 0.33
CA GLY A 80 -35.62 -62.89 0.33
C GLY A 80 -35.30 -61.50 -0.23
N MET A 81 -35.89 -61.12 -1.37
CA MET A 81 -35.73 -59.77 -1.93
C MET A 81 -36.25 -58.68 -0.98
N ARG A 82 -37.39 -58.91 -0.32
CA ARG A 82 -37.96 -57.96 0.66
C ARG A 82 -37.01 -57.76 1.83
N ASN A 83 -36.49 -58.85 2.39
CA ASN A 83 -35.53 -58.79 3.50
C ASN A 83 -34.24 -58.05 3.10
N GLU A 84 -33.70 -58.34 1.91
CA GLU A 84 -32.50 -57.66 1.39
C GLU A 84 -32.72 -56.14 1.26
N MET A 85 -33.88 -55.69 0.77
CA MET A 85 -34.18 -54.25 0.70
C MET A 85 -34.25 -53.59 2.08
N GLN A 86 -34.82 -54.28 3.07
CA GLN A 86 -34.88 -53.75 4.45
C GLN A 86 -33.51 -53.72 5.11
N ASP A 87 -32.69 -54.76 4.92
CA ASP A 87 -31.35 -54.83 5.48
C ASP A 87 -30.41 -53.81 4.81
N ALA A 88 -30.51 -53.63 3.50
CA ALA A 88 -29.82 -52.56 2.78
C ALA A 88 -30.23 -51.18 3.33
N ALA A 89 -31.52 -50.92 3.53
CA ALA A 89 -32.00 -49.67 4.14
C ALA A 89 -31.34 -49.41 5.51
N ARG A 90 -31.34 -50.41 6.40
CA ARG A 90 -30.72 -50.31 7.74
C ARG A 90 -29.21 -50.03 7.65
N ASN A 91 -28.51 -50.70 6.73
CA ASN A 91 -27.09 -50.52 6.53
C ASN A 91 -26.74 -49.10 6.06
N HIS A 92 -27.44 -48.59 5.05
CA HIS A 92 -27.23 -47.22 4.56
C HIS A 92 -27.58 -46.16 5.60
N HIS A 93 -28.63 -46.39 6.39
CA HIS A 93 -28.95 -45.51 7.52
C HIS A 93 -27.81 -45.47 8.55
N ARG A 94 -27.24 -46.64 8.88
CA ARG A 94 -26.10 -46.74 9.81
C ARG A 94 -24.86 -46.04 9.27
N ILE A 95 -24.60 -46.13 7.96
CA ILE A 95 -23.49 -45.41 7.31
C ILE A 95 -23.70 -43.90 7.46
N ALA A 96 -24.90 -43.38 7.17
CA ALA A 96 -25.23 -41.96 7.34
C ALA A 96 -24.98 -41.48 8.78
N GLN A 97 -25.46 -42.23 9.77
CA GLN A 97 -25.22 -41.95 11.20
C GLN A 97 -23.73 -41.97 11.54
N SER A 98 -23.00 -42.97 11.04
CA SER A 98 -21.56 -43.12 11.31
C SER A 98 -20.76 -41.94 10.74
N ILE A 99 -21.10 -41.46 9.54
CA ILE A 99 -20.49 -40.25 8.97
C ILE A 99 -20.78 -39.03 9.86
N ARG A 100 -22.00 -38.89 10.39
CA ARG A 100 -22.35 -37.78 11.27
C ARG A 100 -21.56 -37.81 12.57
N ASP A 101 -21.55 -38.95 13.24
CA ASP A 101 -21.00 -39.09 14.58
C ASP A 101 -19.48 -39.14 14.61
N LEU A 102 -18.86 -39.78 13.61
CA LEU A 102 -17.42 -40.00 13.57
C LEU A 102 -16.67 -38.95 12.74
N VAL A 103 -17.36 -38.25 11.84
CA VAL A 103 -16.71 -37.26 10.95
C VAL A 103 -17.31 -35.88 11.16
N VAL A 104 -18.59 -35.67 10.84
CA VAL A 104 -19.18 -34.32 10.80
C VAL A 104 -19.12 -33.64 12.16
N ASN A 105 -19.61 -34.30 13.21
CA ASN A 105 -19.68 -33.74 14.57
C ASN A 105 -18.28 -33.40 15.14
N PRO A 106 -17.31 -34.33 15.19
CA PRO A 106 -15.99 -34.02 15.73
C PRO A 106 -15.23 -33.02 14.85
N PHE A 107 -15.29 -33.16 13.52
CA PHE A 107 -14.57 -32.25 12.63
C PHE A 107 -15.16 -30.85 12.64
N SER A 108 -16.49 -30.68 12.73
CA SER A 108 -17.12 -29.37 12.88
C SER A 108 -16.62 -28.64 14.13
N ARG A 109 -16.62 -29.32 15.28
CA ARG A 109 -16.12 -28.74 16.54
C ARG A 109 -14.66 -28.33 16.43
N TRP A 110 -13.85 -29.16 15.77
CA TRP A 110 -12.45 -28.84 15.53
C TRP A 110 -12.28 -27.64 14.59
N CYS A 111 -13.08 -27.55 13.51
CA CYS A 111 -13.07 -26.43 12.58
C CYS A 111 -13.38 -25.12 13.29
N ASP A 112 -14.45 -25.09 14.09
CA ASP A 112 -14.87 -23.90 14.84
C ASP A 112 -13.78 -23.46 15.83
N ALA A 113 -13.20 -24.41 16.57
CA ALA A 113 -12.10 -24.13 17.48
C ALA A 113 -10.82 -23.69 16.75
N HIS A 114 -10.56 -24.22 15.55
CA HIS A 114 -9.38 -23.87 14.76
C HIS A 114 -9.49 -22.47 14.17
N GLU A 115 -10.66 -22.12 13.64
CA GLU A 115 -10.96 -20.78 13.15
C GLU A 115 -10.78 -19.75 14.27
N ALA A 116 -11.31 -20.00 15.47
CA ALA A 116 -11.11 -19.15 16.63
C ALA A 116 -9.61 -18.97 16.96
N ARG A 117 -8.82 -20.07 17.01
CA ARG A 117 -7.37 -19.97 17.26
C ARG A 117 -6.64 -19.14 16.21
N ILE A 118 -7.01 -19.24 14.93
CA ILE A 118 -6.40 -18.44 13.87
C ILE A 118 -6.77 -16.96 14.06
N GLN A 119 -8.04 -16.67 14.33
CA GLN A 119 -8.52 -15.33 14.52
C GLN A 119 -7.86 -14.65 15.73
N ASP A 120 -7.82 -15.32 16.89
CA ASP A 120 -7.20 -14.81 18.10
C ASP A 120 -5.71 -14.49 17.89
N SER A 121 -4.98 -15.40 17.20
CA SER A 121 -3.57 -15.21 16.85
C SER A 121 -3.36 -14.02 15.90
N GLN A 122 -4.26 -13.86 14.92
CA GLN A 122 -4.23 -12.75 13.98
C GLN A 122 -4.43 -11.41 14.70
N ASP A 123 -5.44 -11.34 15.57
CA ASP A 123 -5.78 -10.14 16.31
C ASP A 123 -4.64 -9.75 17.28
N GLU A 124 -4.06 -10.73 17.99
CA GLU A 124 -2.93 -10.51 18.87
C GLU A 124 -1.72 -9.93 18.12
N LEU A 125 -1.33 -10.55 17.00
CA LEU A 125 -0.20 -10.08 16.21
C LEU A 125 -0.46 -8.72 15.57
N GLN A 126 -1.69 -8.45 15.13
CA GLN A 126 -2.05 -7.16 14.56
C GLN A 126 -1.96 -6.04 15.60
N VAL A 127 -2.31 -6.30 16.86
CA VAL A 127 -2.10 -5.34 17.97
C VAL A 127 -0.61 -5.09 18.19
N ARG A 128 0.23 -6.13 18.17
CA ARG A 128 1.68 -6.00 18.35
C ARG A 128 2.34 -5.20 17.22
N ILE A 129 1.96 -5.44 15.96
CA ILE A 129 2.45 -4.64 14.82
C ILE A 129 2.07 -3.17 14.98
N LYS A 130 0.79 -2.88 15.30
CA LYS A 130 0.35 -1.49 15.50
C LYS A 130 1.13 -0.79 16.62
N ALA A 131 1.51 -1.51 17.67
CA ALA A 131 2.35 -0.97 18.73
C ALA A 131 3.79 -0.73 18.26
N HIS A 132 4.37 -1.66 17.50
CA HIS A 132 5.69 -1.52 16.89
C HIS A 132 5.74 -0.31 15.94
N ASP A 133 4.76 -0.14 15.05
CA ASP A 133 4.73 0.97 14.08
C ASP A 133 4.70 2.34 14.79
N ARG A 134 3.95 2.44 15.89
CA ARG A 134 3.94 3.66 16.73
C ARG A 134 5.31 3.94 17.34
N GLN A 135 6.03 2.91 17.77
CA GLN A 135 7.38 3.05 18.32
C GLN A 135 8.39 3.43 17.22
N ALA A 136 8.31 2.81 16.05
CA ALA A 136 9.15 3.13 14.90
C ALA A 136 8.98 4.59 14.46
N GLU A 137 7.74 5.09 14.39
CA GLU A 137 7.45 6.49 14.09
C GLU A 137 7.95 7.45 15.19
N ALA A 138 7.87 7.06 16.46
CA ALA A 138 8.44 7.85 17.55
C ALA A 138 9.96 7.96 17.44
N VAL A 139 10.66 6.86 17.11
CA VAL A 139 12.11 6.85 16.88
C VAL A 139 12.47 7.72 15.68
N LYS A 140 11.72 7.64 14.58
CA LYS A 140 11.93 8.49 13.39
C LYS A 140 11.83 9.98 13.72
N LYS A 141 10.85 10.37 14.53
CA LYS A 141 10.70 11.76 15.02
C LYS A 141 11.87 12.18 15.90
N LEU A 142 12.25 11.36 16.89
CA LEU A 142 13.38 11.65 17.77
C LEU A 142 14.68 11.78 16.99
N ARG A 143 14.89 10.94 15.97
CA ARG A 143 16.03 11.02 15.06
C ARG A 143 16.06 12.36 14.31
N SER A 144 14.93 12.80 13.76
CA SER A 144 14.85 14.11 13.09
C SER A 144 15.13 15.26 14.05
N VAL A 145 14.60 15.21 15.27
CA VAL A 145 14.89 16.21 16.31
C VAL A 145 16.38 16.23 16.67
N TYR A 146 17.01 15.06 16.78
CA TYR A 146 18.44 14.95 17.05
C TYR A 146 19.28 15.61 15.94
N PHE A 147 19.06 15.26 14.68
CA PHE A 147 19.81 15.85 13.56
C PHE A 147 19.58 17.36 13.42
N ASN A 148 18.35 17.85 13.63
CA ASN A 148 18.09 19.29 13.64
C ASN A 148 18.86 20.02 14.75
N LYS A 149 19.04 19.38 15.92
CA LYS A 149 19.84 19.96 17.01
C LYS A 149 21.34 19.93 16.71
N CYS A 150 21.85 18.87 16.09
CA CYS A 150 23.25 18.82 15.65
C CYS A 150 23.55 19.95 14.68
N ARG A 151 22.70 20.13 13.66
CA ARG A 151 22.82 21.23 12.69
C ARG A 151 22.79 22.60 13.38
N LEU A 152 21.87 22.83 14.31
CA LEU A 152 21.82 24.09 15.06
C LEU A 152 23.09 24.35 15.87
N VAL A 153 23.70 23.31 16.44
CA VAL A 153 24.98 23.46 17.16
C VAL A 153 26.11 23.82 16.19
N GLU A 154 26.16 23.17 15.03
CA GLU A 154 27.13 23.48 13.97
C GLU A 154 26.97 24.94 13.49
N ASP A 155 25.74 25.37 13.19
CA ASP A 155 25.42 26.75 12.80
C ASP A 155 25.90 27.76 13.86
N LEU A 156 25.66 27.49 15.15
CA LEU A 156 26.08 28.36 16.26
C LEU A 156 27.61 28.37 16.48
N GLU A 157 28.29 27.25 16.21
CA GLU A 157 29.75 27.17 16.29
C GLU A 157 30.42 27.97 15.16
N GLU A 158 29.84 27.95 13.96
CA GLU A 158 30.29 28.77 12.83
C GLU A 158 30.03 30.26 13.05
N GLU A 159 28.83 30.62 13.52
CA GLU A 159 28.50 32.01 13.89
C GLU A 159 29.47 32.54 14.96
N ASN A 160 29.82 31.74 15.97
CA ASN A 160 30.81 32.16 16.98
C ASN A 160 32.21 32.34 16.38
N LYS A 161 32.66 31.49 15.46
CA LYS A 161 33.95 31.69 14.77
C LYS A 161 33.97 33.01 13.97
N LEU A 162 32.84 33.39 13.38
CA LEU A 162 32.68 34.64 12.62
C LEU A 162 32.53 35.87 13.53
N ALA A 163 31.85 35.75 14.66
CA ALA A 163 31.58 36.85 15.60
C ALA A 163 32.80 37.29 16.43
N PHE A 164 33.84 36.45 16.54
CA PHE A 164 35.08 36.75 17.29
C PHE A 164 36.28 37.15 16.40
N GLN A 165 36.06 37.61 15.16
CA GLN A 165 37.11 38.33 14.45
C GLN A 165 37.35 39.70 15.10
N ASP A 166 38.54 39.88 15.68
CA ASP A 166 38.98 41.12 16.34
C ASP A 166 38.78 42.37 15.44
N PRO A 167 38.44 43.53 16.02
CA PRO A 167 38.20 44.79 15.31
C PRO A 167 39.49 45.46 14.80
N GLU A 168 40.46 44.70 14.29
CA GLU A 168 41.69 45.22 13.68
C GLU A 168 41.58 45.45 12.16
N ASN A 169 40.41 45.21 11.56
CA ASN A 169 40.16 45.51 10.15
C ASN A 169 38.93 46.39 9.88
N SER A 170 38.55 47.23 10.84
CA SER A 170 37.53 48.26 10.63
C SER A 170 38.10 49.39 9.75
N PRO A 171 37.57 49.67 8.55
CA PRO A 171 38.07 50.76 7.71
C PRO A 171 37.85 52.10 8.42
N LYS A 172 38.93 52.87 8.57
CA LYS A 172 38.93 54.17 9.23
C LYS A 172 37.96 55.14 8.55
N GLN A 173 37.02 55.62 9.35
CA GLN A 173 36.09 56.70 9.08
C GLN A 173 36.85 57.98 8.69
N ASN A 174 36.72 58.43 7.44
CA ASN A 174 37.06 59.81 7.06
C ASN A 174 36.28 60.29 5.81
N GLN A 175 35.45 61.31 6.05
CA GLN A 175 35.11 62.46 5.19
C GLN A 175 34.50 62.22 3.79
N ASN A 176 33.18 62.36 3.69
CA ASN A 176 32.52 63.60 3.25
C ASN A 176 31.03 63.29 3.03
N ILE A 177 30.16 64.14 3.57
CA ILE A 177 28.71 64.10 3.32
C ILE A 177 28.41 65.03 2.15
N PRO A 178 27.77 64.55 1.08
CA PRO A 178 26.92 65.39 0.24
C PRO A 178 25.45 64.98 0.37
N GLU A 179 24.59 65.96 0.64
CA GLU A 179 23.14 65.81 0.73
C GLU A 179 22.45 65.46 -0.61
N ILE A 180 21.45 64.57 -0.49
CA ILE A 180 20.13 64.59 -1.19
C ILE A 180 20.08 64.29 -2.70
N LYS A 181 19.57 63.09 -3.07
CA LYS A 181 18.23 62.85 -3.68
C LYS A 181 17.99 61.37 -4.01
N VAL A 182 16.85 60.90 -3.52
CA VAL A 182 16.06 59.70 -3.85
C VAL A 182 16.34 59.08 -5.23
N GLN A 183 16.68 57.78 -5.25
CA GLN A 183 16.24 56.79 -6.24
C GLN A 183 16.58 55.37 -5.78
N PRO A 184 15.64 54.41 -5.79
CA PRO A 184 15.90 53.03 -5.40
C PRO A 184 16.32 52.23 -6.63
N HIS A 185 17.54 51.70 -6.69
CA HIS A 185 17.80 50.53 -7.54
C HIS A 185 19.14 49.84 -7.30
N LYS A 186 19.02 48.51 -7.23
CA LYS A 186 19.83 47.46 -7.86
C LYS A 186 21.22 47.16 -7.30
N GLU A 187 21.30 45.91 -6.86
CA GLU A 187 22.49 45.08 -6.67
C GLU A 187 23.40 45.11 -7.91
N GLU A 188 24.67 45.41 -7.69
CA GLU A 188 25.78 45.00 -8.54
C GLU A 188 26.85 44.37 -7.65
N ALA A 189 27.15 43.09 -7.88
CA ALA A 189 28.38 42.41 -7.43
C ALA A 189 29.52 42.76 -8.41
N PRO A 190 30.81 42.80 -8.01
CA PRO A 190 31.69 41.60 -8.01
C PRO A 190 32.94 41.70 -7.07
N PRO A 191 33.97 40.81 -7.07
CA PRO A 191 34.07 39.39 -7.44
C PRO A 191 34.65 38.44 -6.33
N ALA A 192 34.32 37.15 -6.46
CA ALA A 192 35.07 35.92 -6.14
C ALA A 192 35.92 35.79 -4.85
N GLN A 193 35.55 34.83 -3.99
CA GLN A 193 36.37 33.64 -3.67
C GLN A 193 35.50 32.53 -3.05
N GLU A 194 35.84 31.30 -3.44
CA GLU A 194 35.09 30.05 -3.35
C GLU A 194 35.13 29.42 -1.96
N GLU A 195 33.97 29.11 -1.39
CA GLU A 195 33.76 27.94 -0.52
C GLU A 195 32.41 27.33 -0.93
N GLU A 196 32.43 26.49 -1.97
CA GLU A 196 31.29 25.67 -2.37
C GLU A 196 31.12 24.55 -1.34
N GLU A 197 30.21 24.72 -0.39
CA GLU A 197 29.63 23.58 0.33
C GLU A 197 28.96 22.67 -0.72
N GLU A 198 29.50 21.46 -0.93
CA GLU A 198 28.92 20.48 -1.84
C GLU A 198 27.55 20.01 -1.31
N ILE A 199 26.47 20.70 -1.70
CA ILE A 199 25.09 20.33 -1.37
C ILE A 199 24.75 19.02 -2.10
N LEU A 200 24.83 17.89 -1.38
CA LEU A 200 24.41 16.58 -1.86
C LEU A 200 22.89 16.38 -1.65
N TYR A 201 22.20 15.89 -2.68
CA TYR A 201 20.77 15.59 -2.64
C TYR A 201 20.55 14.07 -2.57
N GLU A 202 19.84 13.60 -1.54
CA GLU A 202 19.36 12.22 -1.46
C GLU A 202 18.06 12.07 -2.28
N ILE A 203 18.09 11.25 -3.33
CA ILE A 203 16.94 10.95 -4.17
C ILE A 203 16.84 9.42 -4.33
N GLY A 204 15.82 8.79 -3.73
CA GLY A 204 15.73 7.33 -3.69
C GLY A 204 16.75 6.72 -2.73
N ASP A 205 17.62 5.84 -3.24
CA ASP A 205 18.72 5.22 -2.48
C ASP A 205 20.10 5.80 -2.84
N ASP A 206 20.17 6.79 -3.74
CA ASP A 206 21.41 7.36 -4.25
C ASP A 206 21.57 8.84 -3.85
N THR A 207 22.82 9.26 -3.67
CA THR A 207 23.21 10.66 -3.43
C THR A 207 23.69 11.31 -4.71
N TYR A 208 23.13 12.47 -5.05
CA TYR A 208 23.44 13.20 -6.28
C TYR A 208 24.04 14.57 -5.99
N GLN A 209 25.04 14.94 -6.78
CA GLN A 209 25.56 16.31 -6.83
C GLN A 209 24.59 17.24 -7.57
N PRO A 210 24.57 18.56 -7.29
CA PRO A 210 23.62 19.51 -7.90
C PRO A 210 23.63 19.48 -9.43
N GLU A 211 24.81 19.34 -10.05
CA GLU A 211 24.95 19.25 -11.50
C GLU A 211 24.36 17.96 -12.08
N GLN A 212 24.41 16.85 -11.33
CA GLN A 212 23.79 15.59 -11.74
C GLN A 212 22.27 15.69 -11.67
N VAL A 213 21.74 16.28 -10.59
CA VAL A 213 20.29 16.51 -10.45
C VAL A 213 19.78 17.44 -11.54
N LYS A 214 20.50 18.53 -11.84
CA LYS A 214 20.18 19.45 -12.92
C LYS A 214 20.13 18.75 -14.29
N LYS A 215 21.08 17.85 -14.56
CA LYS A 215 21.07 17.04 -15.79
C LYS A 215 19.86 16.11 -15.86
N ILE A 216 19.53 15.44 -14.76
CA ILE A 216 18.36 14.55 -14.66
C ILE A 216 17.06 15.34 -14.87
N LEU A 217 16.88 16.47 -14.18
CA LEU A 217 15.71 17.33 -14.31
C LEU A 217 15.59 17.91 -15.73
N SER A 218 16.69 18.29 -16.36
CA SER A 218 16.69 18.80 -17.75
C SER A 218 16.28 17.71 -18.74
N GLN A 219 16.73 16.46 -18.53
CA GLN A 219 16.31 15.31 -19.33
C GLN A 219 14.84 14.95 -19.09
N MET A 220 14.37 15.09 -17.84
CA MET A 220 12.98 14.87 -17.47
C MET A 220 12.04 15.88 -18.16
N LEU A 221 12.40 17.17 -18.14
CA LEU A 221 11.66 18.26 -18.77
C LEU A 221 11.56 18.13 -20.30
N THR A 222 12.53 17.51 -20.95
CA THR A 222 12.54 17.28 -22.39
C THR A 222 11.86 15.98 -22.81
N SER A 223 11.80 15.00 -21.91
CA SER A 223 11.25 13.67 -22.20
C SER A 223 9.77 13.51 -21.83
N ILE A 224 9.27 14.24 -20.83
CA ILE A 224 7.88 14.11 -20.36
C ILE A 224 6.97 15.05 -21.15
N LYS A 225 5.74 14.59 -21.44
CA LYS A 225 4.71 15.42 -22.07
C LYS A 225 4.29 16.52 -21.09
N MET A 226 4.65 17.75 -21.42
CA MET A 226 4.27 18.94 -20.66
C MET A 226 2.99 19.53 -21.24
N GLY A 227 2.03 19.85 -20.38
CA GLY A 227 0.73 20.39 -20.75
C GLY A 227 0.29 21.54 -19.85
N GLU A 228 -0.91 22.05 -20.14
CA GLU A 228 -1.54 23.13 -19.38
C GLU A 228 -2.57 22.55 -18.40
N THR A 229 -2.45 22.89 -17.12
CA THR A 229 -3.41 22.46 -16.09
C THR A 229 -4.16 23.67 -15.55
N LYS A 230 -5.49 23.67 -15.75
CA LYS A 230 -6.37 24.72 -15.22
C LYS A 230 -6.86 24.36 -13.82
N VAL A 231 -6.49 25.15 -12.82
CA VAL A 231 -6.96 25.03 -11.45
C VAL A 231 -8.10 26.03 -11.22
N PRO A 232 -9.27 25.60 -10.72
CA PRO A 232 -10.33 26.52 -10.34
C PRO A 232 -9.81 27.57 -9.36
N ILE A 233 -10.13 28.85 -9.58
CA ILE A 233 -9.73 30.01 -8.76
C ILE A 233 -8.24 30.40 -8.87
N LEU A 234 -7.31 29.44 -9.02
CA LEU A 234 -5.86 29.69 -9.03
C LEU A 234 -5.24 29.91 -10.42
N GLY A 235 -6.01 29.71 -11.50
CA GLY A 235 -5.56 30.00 -12.87
C GLY A 235 -5.00 28.79 -13.62
N THR A 236 -4.39 29.04 -14.79
CA THR A 236 -3.80 28.00 -15.64
C THR A 236 -2.29 27.95 -15.41
N TYR A 237 -1.80 26.77 -15.06
CA TYR A 237 -0.37 26.49 -14.94
C TYR A 237 0.14 25.87 -16.25
N LEU A 238 1.17 26.49 -16.81
CA LEU A 238 1.89 25.97 -17.98
C LEU A 238 2.98 24.99 -17.52
N ASN A 239 3.44 24.13 -18.44
CA ASN A 239 4.55 23.20 -18.19
C ASN A 239 4.31 22.23 -17.02
N THR A 240 3.12 21.64 -16.98
CA THR A 240 2.72 20.67 -15.97
C THR A 240 2.68 19.25 -16.53
N SER A 241 3.06 18.29 -15.70
CA SER A 241 3.08 16.86 -16.05
C SER A 241 2.26 16.07 -15.04
N SER A 242 1.60 14.99 -15.48
CA SER A 242 0.84 14.16 -14.54
C SER A 242 1.78 13.27 -13.70
N GLY A 243 1.35 12.91 -12.50
CA GLY A 243 2.09 11.98 -11.64
C GLY A 243 2.32 10.62 -12.32
N SER A 244 1.37 10.15 -13.13
CA SER A 244 1.54 8.93 -13.92
C SER A 244 2.61 9.03 -15.01
N ASP A 245 2.72 10.17 -15.69
CA ASP A 245 3.75 10.36 -16.73
C ASP A 245 5.15 10.42 -16.10
N ILE A 246 5.25 11.02 -14.91
CA ILE A 246 6.50 11.08 -14.14
C ILE A 246 6.92 9.68 -13.71
N VAL A 247 6.01 8.88 -13.17
CA VAL A 247 6.30 7.49 -12.78
C VAL A 247 6.73 6.67 -14.00
N GLU A 248 6.03 6.80 -15.13
CA GLU A 248 6.39 6.09 -16.36
C GLU A 248 7.80 6.48 -16.85
N TYR A 249 8.15 7.77 -16.77
CA TYR A 249 9.50 8.24 -17.08
C TYR A 249 10.55 7.63 -16.16
N LEU A 250 10.34 7.65 -14.84
CA LEU A 250 11.29 7.09 -13.86
C LEU A 250 11.48 5.59 -14.05
N GLN A 251 10.41 4.86 -14.38
CA GLN A 251 10.49 3.45 -14.72
C GLN A 251 11.32 3.20 -15.98
N ARG A 252 11.22 4.05 -16.99
CA ARG A 252 12.01 3.92 -18.23
C ARG A 252 13.47 4.35 -18.05
N SER A 253 13.74 5.42 -17.31
CA SER A 253 15.10 5.97 -17.15
C SER A 253 15.97 5.16 -16.19
N MET A 254 15.37 4.54 -15.17
CA MET A 254 16.09 3.76 -14.14
C MET A 254 15.99 2.23 -14.30
N GLY A 255 15.48 1.74 -15.43
CA GLY A 255 15.48 0.30 -15.74
C GLY A 255 14.38 -0.52 -15.05
N ASN A 256 13.12 -0.18 -15.30
CA ASN A 256 11.91 -0.88 -14.84
C ASN A 256 11.82 -1.07 -13.31
N ILE A 257 12.08 0.01 -12.56
CA ILE A 257 11.84 0.06 -11.11
C ILE A 257 10.35 -0.16 -10.78
N SER A 258 10.06 -0.62 -9.55
CA SER A 258 8.68 -0.81 -9.10
C SER A 258 7.94 0.53 -8.98
N VAL A 259 6.61 0.50 -9.14
CA VAL A 259 5.77 1.71 -9.03
C VAL A 259 5.91 2.38 -7.67
N ALA A 260 5.94 1.58 -6.59
CA ALA A 260 6.11 2.09 -5.22
C ALA A 260 7.47 2.77 -5.03
N TYR A 261 8.54 2.26 -5.66
CA TYR A 261 9.85 2.88 -5.61
C TYR A 261 9.91 4.18 -6.41
N ALA A 262 9.26 4.23 -7.58
CA ALA A 262 9.12 5.44 -8.38
C ALA A 262 8.32 6.53 -7.64
N GLU A 263 7.28 6.15 -6.89
CA GLU A 263 6.54 7.09 -6.04
C GLU A 263 7.39 7.65 -4.90
N ARG A 264 8.26 6.84 -4.29
CA ARG A 264 9.19 7.30 -3.26
C ARG A 264 10.19 8.32 -3.83
N ILE A 265 10.76 8.05 -5.01
CA ILE A 265 11.62 9.01 -5.71
C ILE A 265 10.86 10.31 -6.01
N GLY A 266 9.62 10.21 -6.50
CA GLY A 266 8.78 11.39 -6.74
C GLY A 266 8.51 12.19 -5.47
N GLN A 267 8.32 11.51 -4.33
CA GLN A 267 8.16 12.14 -3.03
C GLN A 267 9.44 12.85 -2.57
N ASP A 268 10.61 12.25 -2.80
CA ASP A 268 11.91 12.85 -2.47
C ASP A 268 12.18 14.09 -3.35
N LEU A 269 11.76 14.07 -4.62
CA LEU A 269 11.83 15.23 -5.51
C LEU A 269 10.93 16.39 -5.04
N ILE A 270 9.75 16.10 -4.47
CA ILE A 270 8.92 17.14 -3.83
C ILE A 270 9.58 17.63 -2.55
N ALA A 271 10.11 16.74 -1.72
CA ALA A 271 10.73 17.08 -0.44
C ALA A 271 11.96 17.99 -0.61
N ASN A 272 12.78 17.71 -1.64
CA ASN A 272 13.92 18.54 -2.03
C ASN A 272 13.52 19.80 -2.82
N GLY A 273 12.23 20.04 -3.05
CA GLY A 273 11.72 21.25 -3.69
C GLY A 273 11.90 21.30 -5.21
N PHE A 274 12.22 20.19 -5.86
CA PHE A 274 12.35 20.11 -7.32
C PHE A 274 11.00 19.92 -8.04
N LEU A 275 10.02 19.30 -7.37
CA LEU A 275 8.65 19.15 -7.88
C LEU A 275 7.65 19.84 -6.96
N ARG A 276 6.64 20.46 -7.54
CA ARG A 276 5.54 21.10 -6.81
C ARG A 276 4.19 20.58 -7.30
N LEU A 277 3.34 20.17 -6.36
CA LEU A 277 1.97 19.76 -6.65
C LEU A 277 1.10 20.99 -6.98
N ILE A 278 0.35 20.92 -8.07
CA ILE A 278 -0.51 22.00 -8.56
C ILE A 278 -1.98 21.66 -8.28
N GLY A 279 -2.70 22.59 -7.66
CA GLY A 279 -4.17 22.54 -7.50
C GLY A 279 -4.72 21.75 -6.32
N ASN A 280 -3.89 20.99 -5.61
CA ASN A 280 -4.29 20.24 -4.42
C ASN A 280 -3.51 20.70 -3.17
N VAL A 281 -4.17 20.72 -2.02
CA VAL A 281 -3.53 21.04 -0.73
C VAL A 281 -2.78 19.81 -0.23
N GLY A 282 -1.45 19.88 -0.22
CA GLY A 282 -0.56 18.82 0.26
C GLY A 282 0.70 18.69 -0.57
N ASN A 283 1.67 17.91 -0.07
CA ASN A 283 2.96 17.66 -0.71
C ASN A 283 3.18 16.16 -1.02
N ASN A 284 2.10 15.39 -1.18
CA ASN A 284 2.20 13.95 -1.44
C ASN A 284 2.27 13.69 -2.94
N PHE A 285 3.32 13.00 -3.37
CA PHE A 285 3.43 12.43 -4.70
C PHE A 285 2.62 11.13 -4.78
N ALA A 286 1.91 10.94 -5.89
CA ALA A 286 1.23 9.68 -6.17
C ALA A 286 1.17 9.43 -7.68
N ASN A 287 1.21 8.17 -8.08
CA ASN A 287 0.98 7.73 -9.44
C ASN A 287 -0.49 7.98 -9.83
N SER A 288 -0.76 9.15 -10.38
CA SER A 288 -2.10 9.56 -10.76
C SER A 288 -2.09 10.43 -12.01
N SER A 289 -3.00 10.14 -12.93
CA SER A 289 -3.30 10.99 -14.08
C SER A 289 -4.09 12.24 -13.72
N LYS A 290 -4.53 12.38 -12.46
CA LYS A 290 -5.33 13.50 -11.96
C LYS A 290 -4.54 14.47 -11.08
N LEU A 291 -3.32 14.12 -10.72
CA LEU A 291 -2.42 14.98 -9.95
C LEU A 291 -1.36 15.52 -10.88
N PHE A 292 -1.29 16.85 -10.98
CA PHE A 292 -0.36 17.54 -11.87
C PHE A 292 0.75 18.19 -11.06
N LEU A 293 1.97 18.06 -11.55
CA LEU A 293 3.16 18.63 -10.92
C LEU A 293 3.89 19.54 -11.90
N SER A 294 4.47 20.61 -11.37
CA SER A 294 5.40 21.50 -12.08
C SER A 294 6.80 21.33 -11.52
N VAL A 295 7.82 21.33 -12.38
CA VAL A 295 9.21 21.41 -11.93
C VAL A 295 9.48 22.80 -11.37
N ALA A 296 9.91 22.87 -10.12
CA ALA A 296 10.22 24.12 -9.45
C ALA A 296 11.70 24.47 -9.68
N THR A 297 11.96 25.67 -10.19
CA THR A 297 13.31 26.20 -10.41
C THR A 297 13.93 26.84 -9.16
N GLN A 298 13.21 26.84 -8.02
CA GLN A 298 13.61 27.55 -6.80
C GLN A 298 14.78 26.90 -6.03
N GLY A 299 15.25 25.71 -6.40
CA GLY A 299 16.29 24.96 -5.69
C GLY A 299 17.66 24.86 -6.37
N LEU A 300 17.89 25.52 -7.52
CA LEU A 300 19.19 25.52 -8.18
C LEU A 300 19.77 26.95 -8.13
N PRO A 301 20.96 27.19 -7.54
CA PRO A 301 21.72 28.41 -7.79
C PRO A 301 22.23 28.37 -9.23
N ILE A 302 21.33 28.61 -10.20
CA ILE A 302 21.70 28.74 -11.59
C ILE A 302 22.18 30.18 -11.78
N GLY A 303 23.48 30.36 -11.78
CA GLY A 303 24.08 31.52 -12.44
C GLY A 303 23.56 31.58 -13.88
N GLY A 304 22.75 32.59 -14.19
CA GLY A 304 22.46 32.97 -15.57
C GLY A 304 21.03 32.77 -16.11
N CYS A 305 19.98 32.67 -15.29
CA CYS A 305 18.61 32.81 -15.81
C CYS A 305 17.78 33.81 -14.99
N SER A 306 17.31 34.87 -15.67
CA SER A 306 16.61 36.00 -15.08
C SER A 306 15.30 35.61 -14.39
N ARG A 307 15.06 36.22 -13.23
CA ARG A 307 13.93 36.03 -12.30
C ARG A 307 12.53 36.42 -12.84
N GLU A 308 12.39 36.73 -14.13
CA GLU A 308 11.21 37.46 -14.65
C GLU A 308 10.21 36.64 -15.47
N GLU A 309 10.44 35.35 -15.76
CA GLU A 309 9.52 34.60 -16.65
C GLU A 309 8.61 33.57 -15.96
N VAL A 310 8.54 33.51 -14.62
CA VAL A 310 7.72 32.47 -13.93
C VAL A 310 6.71 33.03 -12.90
N TYR A 311 6.57 34.35 -12.79
CA TYR A 311 5.49 34.95 -11.98
C TYR A 311 4.70 35.99 -12.80
N GLN A 312 3.56 35.57 -13.34
CA GLN A 312 2.43 36.47 -13.57
C GLN A 312 1.22 36.00 -12.75
N PRO A 313 0.95 36.60 -11.58
CA PRO A 313 -0.39 36.56 -11.02
C PRO A 313 -1.21 37.58 -11.82
N TYR A 314 -2.06 37.11 -12.74
CA TYR A 314 -3.08 37.98 -13.31
C TYR A 314 -4.08 38.34 -12.22
N PHE A 315 -3.91 39.54 -11.68
CA PHE A 315 -4.98 40.31 -11.05
C PHE A 315 -6.16 40.36 -12.03
N LEU A 316 -7.31 39.82 -11.63
CA LEU A 316 -8.57 40.09 -12.33
C LEU A 316 -9.00 41.54 -12.01
N PRO A 317 -9.19 42.41 -13.01
CA PRO A 317 -9.79 43.71 -12.77
C PRO A 317 -11.32 43.56 -12.69
N GLY A 318 -11.90 43.95 -11.56
CA GLY A 318 -13.29 44.42 -11.48
C GLY A 318 -14.34 43.38 -11.14
N LEU A 319 -14.68 43.29 -9.85
CA LEU A 319 -16.07 43.17 -9.39
C LEU A 319 -16.14 43.79 -7.98
N ASP A 320 -16.18 45.13 -7.96
CA ASP A 320 -16.80 45.92 -6.89
C ASP A 320 -18.26 45.55 -6.81
N TRP A 321 -18.77 45.07 -5.67
CA TRP A 321 -20.15 45.33 -5.26
C TRP A 321 -20.22 45.24 -3.74
N LEU A 322 -20.29 46.41 -3.08
CA LEU A 322 -20.61 46.62 -1.64
C LEU A 322 -19.95 45.65 -0.64
#